data_AF-A0A0U1KXI4-F1
#
_entry.id   AF-A0A0U1KXI4-F1
#
_cell.length_a   1.000
_cell.length_b   1.000
_cell.length_c   1.000
_cell.angle_alpha   90.00
_cell.angle_beta   90.00
_cell.angle_gamma   90.00
#
_symmetry.space_group_name_H-M   'P 1'
#
loop_
_entity.id
_entity.type
_entity.pdbx_description
1 polymer ?
#
loop_
_entity_poly.entity_id
_entity_poly.type
_entity_poly.pdbx_seq_one_letter_code
_entity_poly.pdbx_strand_id
1 'polypeptide(L)'
;MDFDEFVQILATELKYQDPDDPVSGTEYVSQLAQISSLSALSEISTSVTNASAFSLIGQEVTYSATDTSGSTVTGSGTVLSVTVSGSNTYVNVDGTTVDYSSITKVGSDSTTTSST
;
A
#
# COMPACT_ATOMS: atom_id res chain seq x y z
N MET A 1 5.99 -16.54 -4.72
CA MET A 1 6.67 -17.52 -5.59
C MET A 1 5.80 -18.78 -5.73
N ASP A 2 4.49 -18.70 -5.49
CA ASP A 2 3.67 -19.86 -5.11
C ASP A 2 2.73 -20.34 -6.24
N PHE A 3 2.57 -19.56 -7.30
CA PHE A 3 1.68 -19.88 -8.42
C PHE A 3 2.31 -20.88 -9.40
N ASP A 4 3.60 -20.72 -9.72
CA ASP A 4 4.30 -21.58 -10.69
C ASP A 4 4.53 -23.01 -10.16
N GLU A 5 4.87 -23.14 -8.87
CA GLU A 5 5.02 -24.43 -8.20
C GLU A 5 3.67 -25.17 -8.06
N PHE A 6 2.58 -24.41 -7.92
CA PHE A 6 1.20 -24.91 -7.91
C PHE A 6 0.68 -25.35 -9.29
N VAL A 7 0.95 -24.60 -10.37
CA VAL A 7 0.60 -25.03 -11.75
C VAL A 7 1.29 -26.35 -12.11
N GLN A 8 2.51 -26.57 -11.60
CA GLN A 8 3.24 -27.80 -11.80
C GLN A 8 2.62 -28.99 -11.05
N ILE A 9 2.10 -28.78 -9.84
CA ILE A 9 1.36 -29.80 -9.08
C ILE A 9 -0.01 -30.07 -9.74
N LEU A 10 -0.76 -29.04 -10.13
CA LEU A 10 -2.05 -29.18 -10.82
C LEU A 10 -1.92 -29.93 -12.16
N ALA A 11 -0.86 -29.66 -12.93
CA ALA A 11 -0.56 -30.39 -14.16
C ALA A 11 -0.17 -31.85 -13.90
N THR A 12 0.43 -32.13 -12.75
CA THR A 12 0.79 -33.49 -12.33
C THR A 12 -0.43 -34.27 -11.85
N GLU A 13 -1.35 -33.63 -11.11
CA GLU A 13 -2.60 -34.23 -10.67
C GLU A 13 -3.55 -34.48 -11.84
N LEU A 14 -3.73 -33.52 -12.77
CA LEU A 14 -4.51 -33.73 -14.01
C LEU A 14 -4.00 -34.90 -14.87
N LYS A 15 -2.71 -35.23 -14.78
CA LYS A 15 -2.11 -36.36 -15.49
C LYS A 15 -2.39 -37.71 -14.80
N TYR A 16 -2.77 -37.71 -13.53
CA TYR A 16 -2.94 -38.90 -12.69
C TYR A 16 -4.30 -39.01 -11.97
N GLN A 17 -5.24 -38.07 -12.17
CA GLN A 17 -6.58 -38.15 -11.59
C GLN A 17 -7.39 -39.25 -12.28
N ASP A 18 -7.74 -40.29 -11.50
CA ASP A 18 -8.81 -41.22 -11.82
C ASP A 18 -10.14 -40.43 -11.79
N PRO A 19 -11.00 -40.48 -12.82
CA PRO A 19 -12.16 -39.60 -12.99
C PRO A 19 -13.28 -39.74 -11.93
N ASP A 20 -13.14 -40.63 -10.96
CA ASP A 20 -14.20 -41.00 -10.02
C ASP A 20 -14.23 -40.15 -8.71
N ASP A 21 -13.20 -39.33 -8.42
CA ASP A 21 -13.21 -38.47 -7.21
C ASP A 21 -12.50 -37.10 -7.37
N PRO A 22 -13.13 -36.12 -8.06
CA PRO A 22 -12.55 -34.81 -8.35
C PRO A 22 -12.67 -33.77 -7.21
N VAL A 23 -13.17 -34.15 -6.03
CA VAL A 23 -13.75 -33.18 -5.08
C VAL A 23 -12.70 -32.52 -4.17
N SER A 24 -11.64 -33.24 -3.78
CA SER A 24 -10.65 -32.74 -2.82
C SER A 24 -9.73 -31.65 -3.38
N GLY A 25 -9.38 -31.69 -4.67
CA GLY A 25 -8.48 -30.71 -5.28
C GLY A 25 -9.15 -29.35 -5.49
N THR A 26 -10.44 -29.35 -5.86
CA THR A 26 -11.18 -28.15 -6.27
C THR A 26 -11.46 -27.18 -5.11
N GLU A 27 -11.70 -27.69 -3.89
CA GLU A 27 -11.98 -26.84 -2.72
C GLU A 27 -10.72 -26.12 -2.22
N TYR A 28 -9.57 -26.80 -2.23
CA TYR A 28 -8.27 -26.20 -1.88
C TYR A 28 -7.83 -25.15 -2.91
N VAL A 29 -8.03 -25.43 -4.20
CA VAL A 29 -7.82 -24.47 -5.30
C VAL A 29 -8.67 -23.21 -5.10
N SER A 30 -9.93 -23.38 -4.69
CA SER A 30 -10.84 -22.25 -4.45
C SER A 30 -10.37 -21.36 -3.30
N GLN A 31 -9.82 -21.93 -2.23
CA GLN A 31 -9.26 -21.16 -1.10
C GLN A 31 -7.90 -20.52 -1.43
N LEU A 32 -7.04 -21.20 -2.19
CA LEU A 32 -5.78 -20.60 -2.68
C LEU A 32 -6.03 -19.45 -3.65
N ALA A 33 -6.98 -19.59 -4.57
CA ALA A 33 -7.38 -18.51 -5.48
C ALA A 33 -7.87 -17.28 -4.71
N GLN A 34 -8.61 -17.48 -3.61
CA GLN A 34 -9.03 -16.40 -2.71
C GLN A 34 -7.84 -15.71 -2.04
N ILE A 35 -6.88 -16.48 -1.49
CA ILE A 35 -5.67 -15.93 -0.86
C ILE A 35 -4.81 -15.17 -1.88
N SER A 36 -4.57 -15.76 -3.06
CA SER A 36 -3.80 -15.12 -4.13
C SER A 36 -4.46 -13.82 -4.61
N SER A 37 -5.79 -13.80 -4.71
CA SER A 37 -6.54 -12.59 -5.05
C SER A 37 -6.38 -11.52 -3.98
N LEU A 38 -6.41 -11.89 -2.70
CA LEU A 38 -6.20 -10.96 -1.59
C LEU A 38 -4.79 -10.38 -1.59
N SER A 39 -3.76 -11.21 -1.82
CA SER A 39 -2.37 -10.75 -1.95
C SER A 39 -2.20 -9.78 -3.12
N ALA A 40 -2.79 -10.09 -4.27
CA ALA A 40 -2.76 -9.20 -5.43
C ALA A 40 -3.46 -7.85 -5.13
N LEU A 41 -4.59 -7.87 -4.43
CA LEU A 41 -5.28 -6.65 -3.99
C LEU A 41 -4.42 -5.83 -3.02
N SER A 42 -3.71 -6.50 -2.09
CA SER A 42 -2.78 -5.83 -1.18
C SER A 42 -1.65 -5.14 -1.94
N GLU A 43 -1.05 -5.81 -2.92
CA GLU A 43 0.03 -5.26 -3.76
C GLU A 43 -0.46 -4.07 -4.59
N ILE A 44 -1.66 -4.17 -5.17
CA ILE A 44 -2.31 -3.07 -5.89
C ILE A 44 -2.54 -1.88 -4.96
N SER A 45 -3.06 -2.13 -3.75
CA SER A 45 -3.27 -1.07 -2.76
C SER A 45 -1.97 -0.34 -2.44
N THR A 46 -0.88 -1.08 -2.18
CA THR A 46 0.45 -0.50 -1.94
C THR A 46 0.94 0.30 -3.16
N SER A 47 0.75 -0.22 -4.37
CA SER A 47 1.13 0.49 -5.61
C SER A 47 0.36 1.81 -5.78
N VAL A 48 -0.94 1.83 -5.48
CA VAL A 48 -1.78 3.03 -5.53
C VAL A 48 -1.35 4.05 -4.47
N THR A 49 -1.05 3.60 -3.24
CA THR A 49 -0.51 4.45 -2.18
C THR A 49 0.82 5.07 -2.60
N ASN A 50 1.74 4.29 -3.16
CA ASN A 50 3.03 4.77 -3.64
C ASN A 50 2.86 5.81 -4.75
N ALA A 51 2.01 5.54 -5.74
CA ALA A 51 1.72 6.49 -6.82
C ALA A 51 1.15 7.81 -6.28
N SER A 52 0.22 7.73 -5.31
CA SER A 52 -0.36 8.90 -4.65
C SER A 52 0.71 9.68 -3.89
N ALA A 53 1.57 9.01 -3.14
CA ALA A 53 2.67 9.63 -2.42
C ALA A 53 3.66 10.34 -3.37
N PHE A 54 4.04 9.70 -4.48
CA PHE A 54 4.91 10.33 -5.48
C PHE A 54 4.30 11.60 -6.08
N SER A 55 2.96 11.67 -6.20
CA SER A 55 2.26 12.88 -6.66
C SER A 55 2.30 14.04 -5.66
N LEU A 56 2.68 13.78 -4.41
CA LEU A 56 2.84 14.82 -3.39
C LEU A 56 4.19 15.52 -3.49
N ILE A 57 5.19 14.96 -4.17
CA ILE A 57 6.52 15.57 -4.29
C ILE A 57 6.39 16.96 -4.92
N GLY A 58 6.93 17.97 -4.24
CA GLY A 58 6.82 19.38 -4.63
C GLY A 58 5.52 20.07 -4.22
N GLN A 59 4.58 19.37 -3.60
CA GLN A 59 3.38 19.98 -3.03
C GLN A 59 3.57 20.34 -1.56
N GLU A 60 2.86 21.38 -1.12
CA GLU A 60 2.74 21.71 0.30
C GLU A 60 1.72 20.76 0.95
N VAL A 61 2.11 20.15 2.06
CA VAL A 61 1.26 19.20 2.80
C VAL A 61 1.23 19.56 4.28
N THR A 62 0.13 19.23 4.95
CA THR A 62 0.03 19.26 6.41
C THR A 62 0.00 17.83 6.92
N TYR A 63 0.77 17.56 7.96
CA TYR A 63 0.81 16.29 8.65
C TYR A 63 0.49 16.43 10.13
N SER A 64 0.05 15.33 10.72
CA SER A 64 -0.25 15.19 12.13
C SER A 64 0.34 13.88 12.63
N ALA A 65 1.48 13.95 13.32
CA ALA A 65 2.17 12.80 13.87
C ALA A 65 2.06 12.77 15.40
N THR A 66 2.06 11.59 16.01
CA THR A 66 2.10 11.46 17.47
C THR A 66 3.55 11.28 17.92
N ASP A 67 4.01 12.16 18.80
CA ASP A 67 5.34 12.06 19.42
C ASP A 67 5.39 10.85 20.38
N THR A 68 6.58 10.34 20.67
CA THR A 68 6.93 9.45 21.80
C THR A 68 6.28 9.82 23.13
N SER A 69 5.94 11.09 23.36
CA SER A 69 5.25 11.57 24.56
C SER A 69 3.72 11.42 24.50
N GLY A 70 3.16 10.87 23.42
CA GLY A 70 1.72 10.70 23.19
C GLY A 70 0.99 11.99 22.76
N SER A 71 1.72 13.07 22.49
CA SER A 71 1.16 14.34 22.04
C SER A 71 1.09 14.41 20.52
N THR A 72 -0.03 14.89 19.98
CA THR A 72 -0.19 15.15 18.54
C THR A 72 0.60 16.40 18.17
N VAL A 73 1.57 16.25 17.27
CA VAL A 73 2.35 17.32 16.66
C VAL A 73 1.87 17.50 15.23
N THR A 74 1.39 18.69 14.91
CA THR A 74 1.05 19.08 13.55
C THR A 74 2.16 19.91 12.94
N GLY A 75 2.41 19.71 11.65
CA GLY A 75 3.38 20.48 10.88
C GLY A 75 2.93 20.62 9.44
N SER A 76 3.44 21.63 8.75
CA SER A 76 3.21 21.83 7.32
C SER A 76 4.53 22.13 6.64
N GLY A 77 4.65 21.76 5.37
CA GLY A 77 5.84 22.03 4.58
C GLY A 77 5.77 21.45 3.18
N THR A 78 6.84 21.66 2.41
CA THR A 78 6.95 21.13 1.05
C THR A 78 7.50 19.70 1.08
N VAL A 79 6.87 18.80 0.34
CA VAL A 79 7.39 17.44 0.17
C VAL A 79 8.62 17.46 -0.73
N LEU A 80 9.76 17.03 -0.21
CA LEU A 80 11.02 16.96 -0.94
C LEU A 80 11.22 15.60 -1.60
N SER A 81 10.82 14.51 -0.94
CA SER A 81 10.99 13.16 -1.45
C SER A 81 10.03 12.17 -0.80
N VAL A 82 9.91 11.00 -1.41
CA VAL A 82 9.14 9.86 -0.90
C VAL A 82 10.04 8.64 -0.86
N THR A 83 10.00 7.91 0.25
CA THR A 83 10.74 6.67 0.46
C THR A 83 9.78 5.53 0.73
N VAL A 84 9.89 4.46 -0.05
CA VAL A 84 9.11 3.24 0.15
C VAL A 84 10.02 2.19 0.78
N SER A 85 9.61 1.64 1.92
CA SER A 85 10.35 0.57 2.62
C SER A 85 9.39 -0.55 2.98
N GLY A 86 9.43 -1.63 2.21
CA GLY A 86 8.47 -2.73 2.33
C GLY A 86 7.05 -2.23 2.01
N SER A 87 6.12 -2.41 2.95
CA SER A 87 4.73 -1.95 2.82
C SER A 87 4.51 -0.52 3.29
N ASN A 88 5.51 0.12 3.90
CA ASN A 88 5.38 1.45 4.47
C ASN A 88 5.88 2.53 3.50
N THR A 89 5.13 3.62 3.42
CA THR A 89 5.46 4.79 2.59
C THR A 89 5.74 5.97 3.50
N TYR A 90 6.92 6.56 3.35
CA TYR A 90 7.37 7.73 4.10
C TYR A 90 7.49 8.94 3.17
N VAL A 91 7.08 10.10 3.68
CA VAL A 91 7.12 11.37 2.97
C VAL A 91 8.09 12.28 3.71
N ASN A 92 9.04 12.88 3.00
CA ASN A 92 9.95 13.86 3.58
C ASN A 92 9.40 15.27 3.35
N VAL A 93 9.02 15.95 4.44
CA VAL A 93 8.44 17.29 4.45
C VAL A 93 9.47 18.25 5.05
N ASP A 94 10.05 19.13 4.23
CA ASP A 94 11.12 20.07 4.62
C ASP A 94 12.25 19.45 5.46
N GLY A 95 12.65 18.21 5.12
CA GLY A 95 13.69 17.46 5.82
C GLY A 95 13.18 16.56 6.95
N THR A 96 11.93 16.68 7.38
CA THR A 96 11.31 15.81 8.38
C THR A 96 10.63 14.63 7.70
N THR A 97 11.05 13.41 8.04
CA THR A 97 10.40 12.19 7.52
C THR A 97 9.17 11.86 8.36
N VAL A 98 8.01 11.82 7.71
CA VAL A 98 6.71 11.49 8.32
C VAL A 98 6.08 10.33 7.56
N ASP A 99 5.19 9.59 8.24
CA ASP A 99 4.44 8.51 7.59
C ASP A 99 3.40 9.10 6.63
N TYR A 100 3.21 8.49 5.46
CA TYR A 100 2.19 8.91 4.50
C TYR A 100 0.78 8.94 5.11
N SER A 101 0.47 8.01 6.02
CA SER A 101 -0.81 7.97 6.74
C SER A 101 -1.02 9.16 7.69
N SER A 102 0.06 9.88 8.05
CA SER A 102 0.00 11.07 8.90
C SER A 102 -0.31 12.34 8.12
N ILE A 103 -0.30 12.31 6.78
CA ILE A 103 -0.68 13.46 5.95
C ILE A 103 -2.20 13.67 6.04
N THR A 104 -2.60 14.85 6.50
CA THR A 104 -4.02 15.20 6.71
C THR A 104 -4.57 16.15 5.64
N LYS A 105 -3.70 16.89 4.94
CA LYS A 105 -4.08 17.82 3.87
C LYS A 105 -2.97 17.96 2.83
N VAL A 106 -3.36 18.14 1.58
CA VAL A 106 -2.49 18.47 0.45
C VAL A 106 -2.97 19.78 -0.16
N GLY A 107 -2.04 20.69 -0.41
CA GLY A 107 -2.29 22.05 -0.88
C GLY A 107 -1.93 23.08 0.18
N SER A 108 -1.45 24.22 -0.29
CA SER A 108 -1.09 25.33 0.57
C SER A 108 -2.34 25.92 1.23
N ASP A 109 -2.26 26.21 2.53
CA ASP A 109 -3.31 26.95 3.21
C ASP A 109 -3.24 28.42 2.78
N SER A 110 -3.66 28.70 1.55
CA SER A 110 -3.87 30.06 1.06
C SER A 110 -5.11 30.64 1.74
N THR A 111 -5.04 30.87 3.06
CA THR A 111 -5.82 31.95 3.66
C THR A 111 -5.21 33.25 3.17
N THR A 112 -5.66 33.65 1.99
CA THR A 112 -5.52 35.00 1.45
C THR A 112 -6.06 35.97 2.50
N THR A 113 -5.19 36.46 3.38
CA THR A 113 -5.41 37.70 4.10
C THR A 113 -5.23 38.81 3.07
N SER A 114 -6.22 39.01 2.21
CA SER A 114 -6.37 40.28 1.49
C SER A 114 -7.02 41.25 2.48
N SER A 115 -6.17 42.04 3.12
CA SER A 115 -6.57 43.25 3.82
C SER A 115 -7.31 44.18 2.86
N THR A 116 -8.50 44.66 3.24
CA THR A 116 -9.00 45.98 2.83
C THR A 116 -9.95 46.52 3.89
#